data_AF-A0A135VDJ4-F1
#
_entry.id   AF-A0A135VDJ4-F1
#
_cell.length_a   1.000
_cell.length_b   1.000
_cell.length_c   1.000
_cell.angle_alpha   90.00
_cell.angle_beta   90.00
_cell.angle_gamma   90.00
#
_symmetry.space_group_name_H-M   'P 1'
#
loop_
_entity.id
_entity.type
_entity.pdbx_description
1 polymer ?
#
loop_
_entity_poly.entity_id
_entity_poly.type
_entity_poly.pdbx_seq_one_letter_code
_entity_poly.pdbx_strand_id
1 'polypeptide(L)'
;MAFLVYDILDPNDIWHWDAPYTFVVTVFRLLSLIVFFLATTMVSGLASAFTGGALPEDLIVGLYNILVLRTWYMQPYGLTDPLTNIQQVWASFQMNLSNVLLALWDNTFLFLYFLCAGIGIALFLQSLVRMDHKFVGGAFISIQAIIIIAAYRALIVPDLTPFPQDFMDFLISPAQILGLVSFAYLEVSYQMIYSSSVGKPVEDREETLKKQLLALRQATRKQDAIERGEKVSTTGMSRSTGATAFSFLREAMERKVMGSQSALESLDAVSDVRRLQIYVDELLQSDPRARDELTAKAAAPSSAYVIGSTLTGSAIRFLTVVAVSFILMSPYVVDMLLNLPIGIANSVEMIQPEIVVLFLVPVVGLFPFTAAVISWMSKREVVEKEKLTKEEKEAAEKRKKDLAIKRKEAEKARKARTKARKKRKGDEAGVDEWDKALEEAFKK
;
A
#
# COMPACT_ATOMS: atom_id res chain seq x y z
N MET A 1 8.24 -17.80 3.15
CA MET A 1 6.91 -17.89 3.78
C MET A 1 5.96 -18.70 2.91
N ALA A 2 5.51 -18.22 1.74
CA ALA A 2 4.56 -18.96 0.88
C ALA A 2 5.03 -20.38 0.52
N PHE A 3 6.31 -20.58 0.16
CA PHE A 3 6.86 -21.90 -0.10
C PHE A 3 6.85 -22.84 1.11
N LEU A 4 7.11 -22.34 2.32
CA LEU A 4 7.08 -23.15 3.54
C LEU A 4 5.65 -23.48 3.96
N VAL A 5 4.73 -22.54 3.79
CA VAL A 5 3.30 -22.80 3.99
C VAL A 5 2.81 -23.83 2.98
N TYR A 6 3.25 -23.76 1.73
CA TYR A 6 3.01 -24.79 0.72
C TYR A 6 3.58 -26.14 1.17
N ASP A 7 4.87 -26.23 1.48
CA ASP A 7 5.58 -27.47 1.84
C ASP A 7 5.02 -28.15 3.10
N ILE A 8 4.55 -27.37 4.09
CA ILE A 8 3.89 -27.91 5.30
C ILE A 8 2.50 -28.49 4.97
N LEU A 9 1.84 -27.97 3.92
CA LEU A 9 0.46 -28.32 3.56
C LEU A 9 0.37 -29.29 2.36
N ASP A 10 1.44 -29.43 1.58
CA ASP A 10 1.62 -30.37 0.47
C ASP A 10 1.51 -31.86 0.82
N PRO A 11 1.89 -32.35 2.03
CA PRO A 11 1.84 -33.79 2.38
C PRO A 11 0.45 -34.42 2.27
N ASN A 12 -0.60 -33.59 2.22
CA ASN A 12 -1.99 -34.01 2.17
C ASN A 12 -2.59 -33.97 0.76
N ASP A 13 -1.82 -33.64 -0.29
CA ASP A 13 -2.31 -33.51 -1.68
C ASP A 13 -3.48 -32.50 -1.80
N ILE A 14 -3.57 -31.52 -0.88
CA ILE A 14 -4.67 -30.55 -0.82
C ILE A 14 -4.57 -29.52 -1.96
N TRP A 15 -3.35 -29.29 -2.45
CA TRP A 15 -3.04 -28.31 -3.50
C TRP A 15 -3.35 -28.84 -4.90
N HIS A 16 -4.60 -29.22 -5.13
CA HIS A 16 -5.05 -29.49 -6.49
C HIS A 16 -5.38 -28.18 -7.19
N TRP A 17 -4.66 -27.87 -8.27
CA TRP A 17 -4.91 -26.68 -9.10
C TRP A 17 -6.32 -26.63 -9.71
N ASP A 18 -7.03 -27.75 -9.70
CA ASP A 18 -8.42 -27.85 -10.15
C ASP A 18 -9.44 -27.46 -9.07
N ALA A 19 -9.05 -27.26 -7.81
CA ALA A 19 -9.98 -26.97 -6.71
C ALA A 19 -10.90 -25.75 -6.96
N PRO A 20 -10.42 -24.63 -7.55
CA PRO A 20 -11.32 -23.54 -7.92
C PRO A 20 -12.33 -23.93 -9.00
N TYR A 21 -11.91 -24.73 -9.97
CA TYR A 21 -12.77 -25.24 -11.02
C TYR A 21 -13.81 -26.21 -10.45
N THR A 22 -13.41 -27.16 -9.60
CA THR A 22 -14.32 -28.13 -8.98
C THR A 22 -15.35 -27.44 -8.09
N PHE A 23 -14.97 -26.39 -7.35
CA PHE A 23 -15.92 -25.57 -6.58
C PHE A 23 -16.96 -24.89 -7.48
N VAL A 24 -16.51 -24.15 -8.51
CA VAL A 24 -17.41 -23.45 -9.44
C VAL A 24 -18.36 -24.43 -10.14
N VAL A 25 -17.84 -25.57 -10.58
CA VAL A 25 -18.65 -26.64 -11.21
C VAL A 25 -19.65 -27.22 -10.21
N THR A 26 -19.28 -27.40 -8.95
CA THR A 26 -20.18 -27.92 -7.90
C THR A 26 -21.31 -26.94 -7.59
N VAL A 27 -21.01 -25.63 -7.52
CA VAL A 27 -22.04 -24.57 -7.39
C VAL A 27 -22.98 -24.58 -8.60
N PHE A 28 -22.43 -24.67 -9.81
CA PHE A 28 -23.23 -24.76 -11.03
C PHE A 28 -24.13 -26.01 -11.03
N ARG A 29 -23.61 -27.17 -10.62
CA ARG A 29 -24.39 -28.41 -10.49
C ARG A 29 -25.50 -28.28 -9.45
N LEU A 30 -25.28 -27.62 -8.32
CA LEU A 30 -26.32 -27.34 -7.32
C LEU A 30 -27.45 -26.50 -7.92
N LEU A 31 -27.10 -25.41 -8.62
CA LEU A 31 -28.10 -24.56 -9.27
C LEU A 31 -28.87 -25.33 -10.34
N SER A 32 -28.17 -26.10 -11.18
CA SER A 32 -28.80 -26.95 -12.20
C SER A 32 -29.72 -28.01 -11.60
N LEU A 33 -29.37 -28.61 -10.46
CA LEU A 33 -30.20 -29.57 -9.74
C LEU A 33 -31.46 -28.92 -9.17
N ILE A 34 -31.36 -27.71 -8.59
CA ILE A 34 -32.52 -26.94 -8.11
C ILE A 34 -33.44 -26.56 -9.28
N VAL A 35 -32.88 -26.06 -10.38
CA VAL A 35 -33.68 -25.65 -11.54
C VAL A 35 -34.32 -26.86 -12.21
N PHE A 36 -33.63 -28.00 -12.31
CA PHE A 36 -34.20 -29.26 -12.81
C PHE A 36 -35.39 -29.70 -11.96
N PHE A 37 -35.26 -29.59 -10.64
CA PHE A 37 -36.31 -29.94 -9.71
C PHE A 37 -37.54 -28.99 -9.81
N LEU A 38 -37.29 -27.68 -9.92
CA LEU A 38 -38.37 -26.71 -10.18
C LEU A 38 -39.05 -26.97 -11.53
N ALA A 39 -38.29 -27.29 -12.57
CA ALA A 39 -38.83 -27.59 -13.89
C ALA A 39 -39.69 -28.87 -13.88
N THR A 40 -39.21 -29.95 -13.25
CA THR A 40 -39.98 -31.21 -13.13
C THR A 40 -41.26 -31.01 -12.34
N THR A 41 -41.22 -30.31 -11.20
CA THR A 41 -42.43 -30.01 -10.42
C THR A 41 -43.43 -29.12 -11.16
N MET A 42 -42.96 -28.09 -11.88
CA MET A 42 -43.82 -27.23 -12.70
C MET A 42 -44.44 -27.98 -13.88
N VAL A 43 -43.66 -28.80 -14.59
CA VAL A 43 -44.15 -29.60 -15.72
C VAL A 43 -45.16 -30.64 -15.24
N SER A 44 -44.90 -31.34 -14.14
CA SER A 44 -45.85 -32.28 -13.55
C SER A 44 -47.12 -31.59 -13.04
N GLY A 45 -46.99 -30.41 -12.42
CA GLY A 45 -48.12 -29.60 -11.96
C GLY A 45 -49.00 -29.13 -13.12
N LEU A 46 -48.39 -28.58 -14.18
CA LEU A 46 -49.10 -28.19 -15.41
C LEU A 46 -49.75 -29.40 -16.08
N ALA A 47 -49.01 -30.49 -16.26
CA ALA A 47 -49.54 -31.72 -16.84
C ALA A 47 -50.78 -32.21 -16.08
N SER A 48 -50.71 -32.28 -14.74
CA SER A 48 -51.85 -32.69 -13.90
C SER A 48 -53.06 -31.76 -14.03
N ALA A 49 -52.86 -30.46 -14.24
CA ALA A 49 -53.94 -29.51 -14.47
C ALA A 49 -54.63 -29.72 -15.83
N PHE A 50 -53.86 -30.11 -16.87
CA PHE A 50 -54.40 -30.36 -18.22
C PHE A 50 -55.03 -31.74 -18.38
N THR A 51 -54.63 -32.73 -17.60
CA THR A 51 -55.13 -34.12 -17.66
C THR A 51 -56.20 -34.43 -16.61
N GLY A 52 -56.74 -33.42 -15.92
CA GLY A 52 -57.81 -33.59 -14.94
C GLY A 52 -57.38 -34.29 -13.64
N GLY A 53 -56.14 -34.10 -13.22
CA GLY A 53 -55.56 -34.68 -12.00
C GLY A 53 -54.86 -36.03 -12.21
N ALA A 54 -54.83 -36.56 -13.43
CA ALA A 54 -54.07 -37.76 -13.75
C ALA A 54 -52.59 -37.43 -13.97
N LEU A 55 -51.69 -38.13 -13.27
CA LEU A 55 -50.25 -37.95 -13.50
C LEU A 55 -49.86 -38.42 -14.91
N PRO A 56 -48.94 -37.72 -15.60
CA PRO A 56 -48.45 -38.15 -16.91
C PRO A 56 -47.81 -39.53 -16.85
N GLU A 57 -47.88 -40.27 -17.97
CA GLU A 57 -47.39 -41.64 -18.08
C GLU A 57 -45.90 -41.75 -17.73
N ASP A 58 -45.57 -42.73 -16.90
CA ASP A 58 -44.24 -43.03 -16.34
C ASP A 58 -43.09 -43.00 -17.36
N LEU A 59 -43.37 -43.39 -18.61
CA LEU A 59 -42.43 -43.43 -19.73
C LEU A 59 -42.06 -42.03 -20.25
N ILE A 60 -43.03 -41.10 -20.26
CA ILE A 60 -42.83 -39.70 -20.70
C ILE A 60 -42.00 -38.94 -19.66
N VAL A 61 -42.28 -39.18 -18.38
CA VAL A 61 -41.53 -38.61 -17.25
C VAL A 61 -40.08 -39.13 -17.26
N GLY A 62 -39.88 -40.44 -17.48
CA GLY A 62 -38.54 -41.04 -17.58
C GLY A 62 -37.71 -40.50 -18.75
N LEU A 63 -38.31 -40.33 -19.94
CA LEU A 63 -37.64 -39.77 -21.12
C LEU A 63 -37.27 -38.29 -20.96
N TYR A 64 -38.18 -37.48 -20.39
CA TYR A 64 -37.91 -36.08 -20.07
C TYR A 64 -36.75 -35.95 -19.10
N ASN A 65 -36.75 -36.76 -18.03
CA ASN A 65 -35.70 -36.77 -17.04
C ASN A 65 -34.34 -37.11 -17.66
N ILE A 66 -34.22 -38.19 -18.44
CA ILE A 66 -32.94 -38.58 -19.08
C ILE A 66 -32.40 -37.48 -20.01
N LEU A 67 -33.26 -36.89 -20.85
CA LEU A 67 -32.84 -35.86 -21.81
C LEU A 67 -32.33 -34.60 -21.11
N VAL A 68 -33.00 -34.16 -20.05
CA VAL A 68 -32.57 -32.97 -19.30
C VAL A 68 -31.32 -33.27 -18.47
N LEU A 69 -31.21 -34.45 -17.85
CA LEU A 69 -30.03 -34.86 -17.08
C LEU A 69 -28.74 -34.88 -17.91
N ARG A 70 -28.83 -35.42 -19.14
CA ARG A 70 -27.67 -35.54 -20.05
C ARG A 70 -27.28 -34.20 -20.66
N THR A 71 -28.24 -33.30 -20.87
CA THR A 71 -27.97 -31.97 -21.43
C THR A 71 -27.45 -30.97 -20.39
N TRP A 72 -27.77 -31.15 -19.11
CA TRP A 72 -27.45 -30.20 -18.03
C TRP A 72 -26.19 -30.57 -17.21
N TYR A 73 -25.38 -31.53 -17.67
CA TYR A 73 -24.10 -31.90 -17.03
C TYR A 73 -24.21 -32.19 -15.52
N MET A 74 -25.30 -32.82 -15.08
CA MET A 74 -25.55 -33.07 -13.65
C MET A 74 -24.73 -34.22 -13.06
N GLN A 75 -24.07 -35.06 -13.87
CA GLN A 75 -23.20 -36.13 -13.36
C GLN A 75 -21.98 -35.57 -12.60
N PRO A 76 -21.61 -36.12 -11.43
CA PRO A 76 -22.08 -37.38 -10.81
C PRO A 76 -23.25 -37.23 -9.83
N TYR A 77 -23.74 -36.01 -9.57
CA TYR A 77 -24.79 -35.73 -8.59
C TYR A 77 -26.21 -35.69 -9.18
N GLY A 78 -26.35 -36.18 -10.42
CA GLY A 78 -27.60 -36.29 -11.15
C GLY A 78 -28.18 -37.69 -11.03
N LEU A 79 -29.43 -37.83 -11.44
CA LEU A 79 -30.07 -39.14 -11.59
C LEU A 79 -29.28 -39.98 -12.61
N THR A 80 -28.85 -41.17 -12.20
CA THR A 80 -28.18 -42.15 -13.06
C THR A 80 -29.16 -42.96 -13.91
N ASP A 81 -30.38 -43.11 -13.40
CA ASP A 81 -31.41 -43.97 -13.98
C ASP A 81 -32.69 -43.18 -14.31
N PRO A 82 -33.46 -43.58 -15.34
CA PRO A 82 -34.78 -43.04 -15.60
C PRO A 82 -35.69 -43.29 -14.41
N LEU A 83 -36.00 -42.24 -13.67
CA LEU A 83 -37.05 -42.29 -12.67
C LEU A 83 -38.39 -42.01 -13.34
N THR A 84 -39.30 -42.97 -13.20
CA THR A 84 -40.64 -42.90 -13.77
C THR A 84 -41.65 -42.23 -12.82
N ASN A 85 -41.36 -42.22 -11.51
CA ASN A 85 -42.26 -41.70 -10.48
C ASN A 85 -41.71 -40.42 -9.81
N ILE A 86 -42.58 -39.42 -9.64
CA ILE A 86 -42.29 -38.13 -8.97
C ILE A 86 -41.80 -38.30 -7.54
N GLN A 87 -42.32 -39.27 -6.77
CA GLN A 87 -41.85 -39.53 -5.41
C GLN A 87 -40.41 -40.05 -5.39
N GLN A 88 -40.02 -40.86 -6.38
CA GLN A 88 -38.64 -41.33 -6.52
C GLN A 88 -37.72 -40.15 -6.92
N VAL A 89 -38.20 -39.24 -7.77
CA VAL A 89 -37.48 -38.01 -8.13
C VAL A 89 -37.23 -37.16 -6.88
N TRP A 90 -38.22 -37.00 -6.00
CA TRP A 90 -38.08 -36.30 -4.72
C TRP A 90 -37.08 -36.97 -3.77
N ALA A 91 -37.15 -38.30 -3.62
CA ALA A 91 -36.24 -39.04 -2.76
C ALA A 91 -34.79 -38.95 -3.25
N SER A 92 -34.57 -39.07 -4.56
CA SER A 92 -33.24 -38.93 -5.13
C SER A 92 -32.75 -37.48 -5.11
N PHE A 93 -33.63 -36.50 -5.29
CA PHE A 93 -33.28 -35.08 -5.13
C PHE A 93 -32.75 -34.79 -3.72
N GLN A 94 -33.42 -35.28 -2.67
CA GLN A 94 -32.96 -35.08 -1.29
C GLN A 94 -31.57 -35.69 -1.03
N MET A 95 -31.35 -36.91 -1.52
CA MET A 95 -30.07 -37.60 -1.39
C MET A 95 -28.96 -36.88 -2.16
N ASN A 96 -29.21 -36.49 -3.42
CA ASN A 96 -28.25 -35.77 -4.24
C ASN A 96 -27.99 -34.36 -3.74
N LEU A 97 -29.01 -33.65 -3.24
CA LEU A 97 -28.85 -32.34 -2.61
C LEU A 97 -27.93 -32.44 -1.39
N SER A 98 -28.12 -33.46 -0.53
CA SER A 98 -27.24 -33.70 0.61
C SER A 98 -25.80 -33.96 0.18
N ASN A 99 -25.60 -34.80 -0.85
CA ASN A 99 -24.26 -35.10 -1.39
C ASN A 99 -23.59 -33.86 -1.99
N VAL A 100 -24.33 -33.05 -2.76
CA VAL A 100 -23.81 -31.80 -3.34
C VAL A 100 -23.49 -30.80 -2.25
N LEU A 101 -24.32 -30.68 -1.21
CA LEU A 101 -24.06 -29.77 -0.08
C LEU A 101 -22.81 -30.17 0.70
N LEU A 102 -22.60 -31.47 0.95
CA LEU A 102 -21.38 -31.98 1.58
C LEU A 102 -20.14 -31.75 0.69
N ALA A 103 -20.25 -32.04 -0.61
CA ALA A 103 -19.16 -31.78 -1.55
C ALA A 103 -18.86 -30.27 -1.68
N LEU A 104 -19.89 -29.42 -1.64
CA LEU A 104 -19.73 -27.97 -1.68
C LEU A 104 -19.10 -27.46 -0.39
N TRP A 105 -19.50 -28.00 0.77
CA TRP A 105 -18.84 -27.73 2.05
C TRP A 105 -17.34 -28.04 1.97
N ASP A 106 -16.96 -29.24 1.53
CA ASP A 106 -15.56 -29.64 1.42
C ASP A 106 -14.78 -28.77 0.41
N ASN A 107 -15.36 -28.51 -0.77
CA ASN A 107 -14.73 -27.69 -1.81
C ASN A 107 -14.68 -26.20 -1.45
N THR A 108 -15.55 -25.69 -0.57
CA THR A 108 -15.55 -24.28 -0.16
C THR A 108 -14.27 -23.94 0.58
N PHE A 109 -13.79 -24.81 1.47
CA PHE A 109 -12.55 -24.56 2.21
C PHE A 109 -11.33 -24.57 1.30
N LEU A 110 -11.27 -25.51 0.35
CA LEU A 110 -10.22 -25.54 -0.68
C LEU A 110 -10.26 -24.27 -1.54
N PHE A 111 -11.44 -23.82 -1.94
CA PHE A 111 -11.60 -22.59 -2.70
C PHE A 111 -11.17 -21.35 -1.91
N LEU A 112 -11.62 -21.21 -0.65
CA LEU A 112 -11.24 -20.10 0.23
C LEU A 112 -9.74 -20.06 0.44
N TYR A 113 -9.12 -21.21 0.61
CA TYR A 113 -7.68 -21.36 0.72
C TYR A 113 -6.94 -20.80 -0.52
N PHE A 114 -7.34 -21.21 -1.73
CA PHE A 114 -6.79 -20.67 -2.99
C PHE A 114 -7.05 -19.17 -3.17
N LEU A 115 -8.23 -18.71 -2.77
CA LEU A 115 -8.59 -17.29 -2.81
C LEU A 115 -7.69 -16.46 -1.88
N CYS A 116 -7.46 -16.92 -0.65
CA CYS A 116 -6.53 -16.29 0.29
C CYS A 116 -5.09 -16.30 -0.25
N ALA A 117 -4.64 -17.40 -0.85
CA ALA A 117 -3.32 -17.48 -1.48
C ALA A 117 -3.17 -16.50 -2.64
N GLY A 118 -4.16 -16.42 -3.53
CA GLY A 118 -4.17 -15.48 -4.66
C GLY A 118 -4.17 -14.03 -4.21
N ILE A 119 -5.02 -13.68 -3.23
CA ILE A 119 -5.05 -12.33 -2.62
C ILE A 119 -3.70 -12.03 -1.96
N GLY A 120 -3.11 -12.99 -1.25
CA GLY A 120 -1.83 -12.81 -0.57
C GLY A 120 -0.68 -12.54 -1.52
N ILE A 121 -0.59 -13.29 -2.63
CA ILE A 121 0.42 -13.06 -3.66
C ILE A 121 0.19 -11.70 -4.33
N ALA A 122 -1.05 -11.35 -4.66
CA ALA A 122 -1.35 -10.06 -5.29
C ALA A 122 -0.97 -8.88 -4.37
N LEU A 123 -1.33 -8.94 -3.10
CA LEU A 123 -0.98 -7.92 -2.10
C LEU A 123 0.52 -7.89 -1.84
N PHE A 124 1.20 -9.04 -1.83
CA PHE A 124 2.65 -9.10 -1.70
C PHE A 124 3.35 -8.43 -2.88
N LEU A 125 2.95 -8.74 -4.11
CA LEU A 125 3.50 -8.08 -5.31
C LEU A 125 3.23 -6.57 -5.29
N GLN A 126 2.04 -6.16 -4.87
CA GLN A 126 1.71 -4.74 -4.71
C GLN A 126 2.55 -4.08 -3.61
N SER A 127 2.88 -4.80 -2.53
CA SER A 127 3.72 -4.31 -1.45
C SER A 127 5.16 -4.04 -1.88
N LEU A 128 5.71 -4.83 -2.82
CA LEU A 128 7.02 -4.59 -3.40
C LEU A 128 7.08 -3.28 -4.20
N VAL A 129 5.98 -2.90 -4.85
CA VAL A 129 5.91 -1.70 -5.70
C VAL A 129 5.59 -0.44 -4.89
N ARG A 130 4.58 -0.50 -4.02
CA ARG A 130 4.07 0.68 -3.30
C ARG A 130 4.62 0.85 -1.88
N MET A 131 5.26 -0.18 -1.32
CA MET A 131 5.89 -0.16 0.00
C MET A 131 5.02 0.48 1.11
N ASP A 132 3.73 0.14 1.13
CA ASP A 132 2.79 0.62 2.15
C ASP A 132 2.44 -0.48 3.17
N HIS A 133 2.23 -0.08 4.42
CA HIS A 133 1.82 -0.98 5.51
C HIS A 133 0.54 -1.77 5.23
N LYS A 134 -0.38 -1.21 4.44
CA LYS A 134 -1.68 -1.83 4.12
C LYS A 134 -1.50 -3.11 3.29
N PHE A 135 -0.58 -3.10 2.33
CA PHE A 135 -0.35 -4.24 1.44
C PHE A 135 0.44 -5.34 2.14
N VAL A 136 1.47 -4.96 2.92
CA VAL A 136 2.24 -5.91 3.75
C VAL A 136 1.34 -6.58 4.79
N GLY A 137 0.54 -5.79 5.52
CA GLY A 137 -0.38 -6.32 6.51
C GLY A 137 -1.46 -7.20 5.88
N GLY A 138 -2.00 -6.80 4.73
CA GLY A 138 -2.98 -7.61 3.99
C GLY A 138 -2.41 -8.95 3.49
N ALA A 139 -1.19 -8.94 2.95
CA ALA A 139 -0.49 -10.16 2.55
C ALA A 139 -0.21 -11.07 3.76
N PHE A 140 0.23 -10.50 4.89
CA PHE A 140 0.40 -11.24 6.13
C PHE A 140 -0.90 -11.90 6.60
N ILE A 141 -1.99 -11.13 6.70
CA ILE A 141 -3.29 -11.62 7.14
C ILE A 141 -3.81 -12.72 6.22
N SER A 142 -3.64 -12.58 4.91
CA SER A 142 -4.06 -13.63 3.97
C SER A 142 -3.30 -14.95 4.16
N ILE A 143 -2.00 -14.90 4.45
CA ILE A 143 -1.20 -16.11 4.73
C ILE A 143 -1.57 -16.69 6.11
N GLN A 144 -1.88 -15.87 7.10
CA GLN A 144 -2.39 -16.37 8.38
C GLN A 144 -3.79 -16.98 8.26
N ALA A 145 -4.66 -16.42 7.42
CA ALA A 145 -5.98 -16.96 7.14
C ALA A 145 -5.91 -18.37 6.56
N ILE A 146 -4.93 -18.64 5.68
CA ILE A 146 -4.63 -19.97 5.14
C ILE A 146 -4.37 -20.97 6.28
N ILE A 147 -3.53 -20.59 7.25
CA ILE A 147 -3.19 -21.45 8.40
C ILE A 147 -4.40 -21.65 9.31
N ILE A 148 -5.20 -20.61 9.55
CA ILE A 148 -6.43 -20.70 10.36
C ILE A 148 -7.45 -21.64 9.70
N ILE A 149 -7.64 -21.54 8.39
CA ILE A 149 -8.54 -22.41 7.62
C ILE A 149 -8.03 -23.86 7.67
N ALA A 150 -6.72 -24.07 7.53
CA ALA A 150 -6.11 -25.39 7.66
C ALA A 150 -6.32 -25.98 9.08
N ALA A 151 -6.14 -25.17 10.12
CA ALA A 151 -6.39 -25.53 11.52
C ALA A 151 -7.83 -25.98 11.75
N TYR A 152 -8.79 -25.19 11.26
CA TYR A 152 -10.21 -25.47 11.42
C TYR A 152 -10.61 -26.81 10.77
N ARG A 153 -9.97 -27.17 9.66
CA ARG A 153 -10.24 -28.43 8.95
C ARG A 153 -9.42 -29.61 9.49
N ALA A 154 -8.61 -29.39 10.54
CA ALA A 154 -7.64 -30.35 11.06
C ALA A 154 -6.67 -30.88 9.97
N LEU A 155 -6.43 -30.09 8.92
CA LEU A 155 -5.45 -30.38 7.88
C LEU A 155 -4.09 -29.98 8.43
N ILE A 156 -3.39 -30.96 9.00
CA ILE A 156 -2.05 -30.92 9.61
C ILE A 156 -1.55 -29.49 9.84
N VAL A 157 -2.04 -28.89 10.92
CA VAL A 157 -1.32 -27.83 11.61
C VAL A 157 -0.31 -28.51 12.50
N PRO A 158 0.93 -28.00 12.62
CA PRO A 158 1.91 -28.62 13.49
C PRO A 158 1.29 -28.85 14.88
N ASP A 159 1.24 -30.11 15.29
CA ASP A 159 0.72 -30.47 16.60
C ASP A 159 1.62 -29.82 17.66
N LEU A 160 1.02 -28.98 18.50
CA LEU A 160 1.71 -28.32 19.60
C LEU A 160 1.78 -29.23 20.83
N THR A 161 1.26 -30.46 20.75
CA THR A 161 1.14 -31.39 21.86
C THR A 161 1.93 -32.69 21.63
N PRO A 162 2.90 -33.04 22.51
CA PRO A 162 3.48 -32.22 23.57
C PRO A 162 4.42 -31.13 23.02
N PHE A 163 4.43 -29.96 23.64
CA PHE A 163 5.36 -28.89 23.29
C PHE A 163 6.81 -29.32 23.62
N PRO A 164 7.79 -29.06 22.74
CA PRO A 164 9.17 -29.48 22.99
C PRO A 164 9.73 -28.88 24.27
N GLN A 165 10.26 -29.72 25.16
CA GLN A 165 10.90 -29.28 26.40
C GLN A 165 12.33 -28.76 26.15
N ASP A 166 13.02 -29.34 25.17
CA ASP A 166 14.36 -28.95 24.79
C ASP A 166 14.35 -27.76 23.82
N PHE A 167 15.21 -26.78 24.10
CA PHE A 167 15.28 -25.54 23.32
C PHE A 167 15.66 -25.76 21.84
N MET A 168 16.55 -26.72 21.57
CA MET A 168 16.96 -27.04 20.21
C MET A 168 15.83 -27.70 19.41
N ASP A 169 15.07 -28.58 20.05
CA ASP A 169 13.92 -29.25 19.43
C ASP A 169 12.77 -28.25 19.21
N PHE A 170 12.59 -27.30 20.13
CA PHE A 170 11.68 -26.17 19.94
C PHE A 170 12.04 -25.35 18.70
N LEU A 171 13.32 -24.98 18.53
CA LEU A 171 13.78 -24.16 17.39
C LEU A 171 13.53 -24.82 16.03
N ILE A 172 13.64 -26.15 15.96
CA ILE A 172 13.49 -26.93 14.72
C ILE A 172 12.03 -27.34 14.50
N SER A 173 11.15 -27.15 15.49
CA SER A 173 9.74 -27.53 15.38
C SER A 173 9.05 -26.81 14.21
N PRO A 174 8.18 -27.48 13.42
CA PRO A 174 7.52 -26.87 12.28
C PRO A 174 6.64 -25.66 12.64
N ALA A 175 5.99 -25.69 13.81
CA ALA A 175 5.25 -24.55 14.36
C ALA A 175 6.15 -23.33 14.57
N GLN A 176 7.31 -23.53 15.20
CA GLN A 176 8.23 -22.45 15.50
C GLN A 176 8.89 -21.91 14.23
N ILE A 177 9.26 -22.77 13.27
CA ILE A 177 9.78 -22.32 11.96
C ILE A 177 8.74 -21.47 11.24
N LEU A 178 7.47 -21.90 11.22
CA LEU A 178 6.39 -21.12 10.60
C LEU A 178 6.19 -19.78 11.30
N GLY A 179 6.22 -19.76 12.63
CA GLY A 179 6.13 -18.53 13.44
C GLY A 179 7.31 -17.58 13.17
N LEU A 180 8.53 -18.11 13.13
CA LEU A 180 9.75 -17.34 12.86
C LEU A 180 9.77 -16.76 11.44
N VAL A 181 9.33 -17.52 10.45
CA VAL A 181 9.25 -17.05 9.06
C VAL A 181 8.16 -16.00 8.90
N SER A 182 7.05 -16.15 9.62
CA SER A 182 5.99 -15.15 9.68
C SER A 182 6.48 -13.84 10.30
N PHE A 183 7.22 -13.94 11.41
CA PHE A 183 7.86 -12.79 12.06
C PHE A 183 8.92 -12.15 11.15
N ALA A 184 9.77 -12.97 10.52
CA ALA A 184 10.79 -12.53 9.59
C ALA A 184 10.22 -11.73 8.43
N TYR A 185 9.11 -12.20 7.87
CA TYR A 185 8.41 -11.52 6.79
C TYR A 185 7.98 -10.11 7.23
N LEU A 186 7.34 -9.98 8.40
CA LEU A 186 6.90 -8.69 8.92
C LEU A 186 8.08 -7.78 9.24
N GLU A 187 9.09 -8.29 9.93
CA GLU A 187 10.28 -7.54 10.33
C GLU A 187 11.01 -6.96 9.11
N VAL A 188 11.31 -7.78 8.11
CA VAL A 188 11.96 -7.33 6.87
C VAL A 188 11.06 -6.34 6.12
N SER A 189 9.77 -6.61 6.02
CA SER A 189 8.83 -5.73 5.31
C SER A 189 8.69 -4.37 5.99
N TYR A 190 8.59 -4.32 7.32
CA TYR A 190 8.53 -3.06 8.06
C TYR A 190 9.85 -2.28 8.01
N GLN A 191 10.99 -2.97 8.07
CA GLN A 191 12.28 -2.33 7.86
C GLN A 191 12.40 -1.73 6.45
N MET A 192 11.90 -2.42 5.43
CA MET A 192 11.88 -1.91 4.06
C MET A 192 11.02 -0.65 3.94
N ILE A 193 9.82 -0.65 4.55
CA ILE A 193 8.95 0.53 4.58
C ILE A 193 9.62 1.69 5.31
N TYR A 194 10.22 1.44 6.48
CA TYR A 194 10.94 2.46 7.23
C TYR A 194 12.10 3.06 6.42
N SER A 195 12.92 2.20 5.83
CA SER A 195 14.05 2.60 4.98
C SER A 195 13.59 3.44 3.79
N SER A 196 12.50 3.06 3.11
CA SER A 196 11.91 3.84 2.02
C SER A 196 11.38 5.20 2.50
N SER A 197 10.68 5.22 3.64
CA SER A 197 10.07 6.44 4.18
C SER A 197 11.09 7.48 4.64
N VAL A 198 12.24 7.04 5.15
CA VAL A 198 13.32 7.93 5.64
C VAL A 198 14.34 8.21 4.53
N GLY A 199 14.64 7.23 3.68
CA GLY A 199 15.65 7.35 2.63
C GLY A 199 15.18 8.19 1.44
N LYS A 200 13.94 8.00 0.97
CA LYS A 200 13.42 8.66 -0.23
C LYS A 200 13.42 10.20 -0.15
N PRO A 201 13.00 10.84 0.97
CA PRO A 201 13.08 12.29 1.09
C PRO A 201 14.51 12.85 1.06
N VAL A 202 15.48 12.07 1.56
CA VAL A 202 16.89 12.47 1.54
C VAL A 202 17.45 12.36 0.13
N GLU A 203 17.14 11.27 -0.57
CA GLU A 203 17.51 11.06 -1.97
C GLU A 203 16.90 12.14 -2.89
N ASP A 204 15.61 12.45 -2.74
CA ASP A 204 14.93 13.49 -3.50
C ASP A 204 15.56 14.89 -3.26
N ARG A 205 15.97 15.18 -2.03
CA ARG A 205 16.69 16.43 -1.68
C ARG A 205 18.07 16.47 -2.30
N GLU A 206 18.83 15.37 -2.23
CA GLU A 206 20.14 15.27 -2.86
C GLU A 206 20.03 15.46 -4.38
N GLU A 207 19.06 14.81 -5.03
CA GLU A 207 18.83 14.95 -6.47
C GLU A 207 18.44 16.37 -6.86
N THR A 208 17.55 17.01 -6.11
CA THR A 208 17.12 18.38 -6.39
C THR A 208 18.26 19.37 -6.22
N LEU A 209 19.07 19.24 -5.17
CA LEU A 209 20.26 20.05 -4.94
C LEU A 209 21.32 19.84 -6.04
N LYS A 210 21.56 18.59 -6.47
CA LYS A 210 22.44 18.29 -7.61
C LYS A 210 21.95 18.95 -8.90
N LYS A 211 20.65 18.87 -9.19
CA LYS A 211 20.04 19.52 -10.37
C LYS A 211 20.17 21.05 -10.29
N GLN A 212 19.99 21.64 -9.11
CA GLN A 212 20.17 23.08 -8.89
C GLN A 212 21.63 23.53 -9.07
N LEU A 213 22.60 22.80 -8.52
CA LEU A 213 24.03 23.10 -8.69
C LEU A 213 24.47 22.98 -10.16
N LEU A 214 23.97 21.97 -10.89
CA LEU A 214 24.22 21.83 -12.32
C LEU A 214 23.59 22.97 -13.13
N ALA A 215 22.36 23.37 -12.79
CA ALA A 215 21.68 24.49 -13.44
C ALA A 215 22.43 25.81 -13.20
N LEU A 216 22.96 26.01 -11.99
CA LEU A 216 23.74 27.20 -11.62
C LEU A 216 25.03 27.28 -12.45
N ARG A 217 25.79 26.18 -12.57
CA ARG A 217 26.99 26.11 -13.44
C ARG A 217 26.68 26.30 -14.93
N GLN A 218 25.53 25.82 -15.40
CA GLN A 218 25.12 26.01 -16.79
C GLN A 218 24.69 27.46 -17.06
N ALA A 219 24.01 28.11 -16.10
CA ALA A 219 23.57 29.49 -16.21
C ALA A 219 24.77 30.44 -16.32
N THR A 220 25.79 30.24 -15.49
CA THR A 220 27.00 31.08 -15.51
C THR A 220 27.89 30.81 -16.72
N ARG A 221 28.01 29.56 -17.21
CA ARG A 221 28.68 29.28 -18.50
C ARG A 221 28.02 29.99 -19.67
N LYS A 222 26.68 30.02 -19.71
CA LYS A 222 25.96 30.78 -20.74
C LYS A 222 26.18 32.29 -20.61
N GLN A 223 26.28 32.80 -19.39
CA GLN A 223 26.58 34.22 -19.14
C GLN A 223 28.01 34.59 -19.54
N ASP A 224 29.00 33.78 -19.19
CA ASP A 224 30.40 33.99 -19.61
C ASP A 224 30.54 34.01 -21.14
N ALA A 225 29.79 33.16 -21.84
CA ALA A 225 29.77 33.16 -23.31
C ALA A 225 29.09 34.41 -23.88
N ILE A 226 28.03 34.91 -23.23
CA ILE A 226 27.35 36.16 -23.61
C ILE A 226 28.23 37.39 -23.33
N GLU A 227 28.92 37.45 -22.18
CA GLU A 227 29.83 38.55 -21.80
C GLU A 227 31.07 38.60 -22.71
N ARG A 228 31.56 37.44 -23.20
CA ARG A 228 32.65 37.38 -24.20
C ARG A 228 32.21 37.69 -25.62
N GLY A 229 30.93 37.98 -25.86
CA GLY A 229 30.41 38.30 -27.18
C GLY A 229 30.31 37.09 -28.12
N GLU A 230 30.42 35.86 -27.61
CA GLU A 230 30.20 34.65 -28.40
C GLU A 230 28.70 34.45 -28.65
N LYS A 231 28.32 34.24 -29.91
CA LYS A 231 26.95 33.87 -30.27
C LYS A 231 26.68 32.45 -29.74
N VAL A 232 26.09 32.38 -28.55
CA VAL A 232 25.56 31.11 -28.02
C VAL A 232 24.44 30.63 -28.94
N SER A 233 24.73 29.62 -29.75
CA SER A 233 23.71 28.98 -30.58
C SER A 233 22.70 28.29 -29.67
N THR A 234 21.45 28.75 -29.72
CA THR A 234 20.30 28.18 -29.01
C THR A 234 19.80 26.89 -29.67
N THR A 235 20.69 26.09 -30.24
CA THR A 235 20.32 24.93 -31.05
C THR A 235 20.94 23.69 -30.41
N GLY A 236 20.20 23.05 -29.49
CA GLY A 236 20.55 21.68 -29.12
C GLY A 236 20.18 21.16 -27.74
N MET A 237 19.45 21.87 -26.87
CA MET A 237 19.15 21.27 -25.55
C MET A 237 17.89 21.80 -24.85
N SER A 238 16.72 21.67 -25.49
CA SER A 238 15.42 21.95 -24.85
C SER A 238 14.48 20.74 -24.92
N ARG A 239 14.89 19.57 -24.39
CA ARG A 239 13.93 18.47 -24.20
C ARG A 239 14.01 17.70 -22.87
N SER A 240 14.99 17.92 -21.99
CA SER A 240 15.14 17.05 -20.80
C SER A 240 15.09 17.70 -19.42
N THR A 241 14.92 19.02 -19.29
CA THR A 241 14.94 19.65 -17.95
C THR A 241 13.79 20.64 -17.73
N GLY A 242 12.83 20.18 -16.91
CA GLY A 242 11.73 20.88 -16.24
C GLY A 242 11.44 22.33 -16.61
N ALA A 243 10.31 22.53 -17.28
CA ALA A 243 9.77 23.81 -17.75
C ALA A 243 9.35 24.83 -16.67
N THR A 244 9.55 24.55 -15.38
CA THR A 244 9.07 25.44 -14.30
C THR A 244 10.09 26.49 -13.87
N ALA A 245 11.40 26.20 -13.91
CA ALA A 245 12.45 27.16 -13.57
C ALA A 245 12.84 28.08 -14.76
N PHE A 246 12.51 27.69 -15.99
CA PHE A 246 12.86 28.42 -17.22
C PHE A 246 11.79 29.41 -17.68
N SER A 247 10.60 29.45 -17.07
CA SER A 247 9.58 30.46 -17.39
C SER A 247 10.03 31.86 -16.97
N PHE A 248 10.66 32.01 -15.79
CA PHE A 248 11.16 33.28 -15.29
C PHE A 248 12.32 33.86 -16.13
N LEU A 249 13.26 33.01 -16.56
CA LEU A 249 14.37 33.45 -17.41
C LEU A 249 13.96 33.70 -18.86
N ARG A 250 13.01 32.92 -19.38
CA ARG A 250 12.42 33.16 -20.70
C ARG A 250 11.60 34.45 -20.71
N GLU A 251 10.81 34.71 -19.67
CA GLU A 251 10.05 35.96 -19.49
C GLU A 251 10.98 37.16 -19.29
N ALA A 252 12.11 37.00 -18.59
CA ALA A 252 13.13 38.04 -18.44
C ALA A 252 13.89 38.32 -19.76
N MET A 253 14.15 37.30 -20.58
CA MET A 253 14.75 37.48 -21.92
C MET A 253 13.77 38.07 -22.94
N GLU A 254 12.51 37.63 -22.95
CA GLU A 254 11.46 38.20 -23.81
C GLU A 254 11.12 39.66 -23.41
N ARG A 255 11.37 40.07 -22.15
CA ARG A 255 11.22 41.45 -21.70
C ARG A 255 12.45 42.36 -21.88
N LYS A 256 13.57 41.87 -22.41
CA LYS A 256 14.80 42.68 -22.61
C LYS A 256 14.67 43.78 -23.67
N VAL A 257 13.48 44.00 -24.22
CA VAL A 257 13.20 45.06 -25.22
C VAL A 257 12.46 46.27 -24.63
N MET A 258 12.03 46.28 -23.36
CA MET A 258 11.29 47.44 -22.80
C MET A 258 11.62 47.75 -21.32
N GLY A 259 12.22 48.93 -21.06
CA GLY A 259 11.99 49.76 -19.86
C GLY A 259 12.69 49.46 -18.51
N SER A 260 13.88 50.04 -18.32
CA SER A 260 14.58 50.59 -17.14
C SER A 260 14.32 50.20 -15.65
N GLN A 261 13.56 49.17 -15.26
CA GLN A 261 13.50 48.74 -13.84
C GLN A 261 13.64 47.22 -13.66
N SER A 262 13.02 46.42 -14.52
CA SER A 262 13.17 44.95 -14.52
C SER A 262 14.52 44.47 -15.08
N ALA A 263 15.19 45.30 -15.88
CA ALA A 263 16.54 45.01 -16.36
C ALA A 263 17.59 45.09 -15.24
N LEU A 264 17.40 46.02 -14.30
CA LEU A 264 18.24 46.16 -13.11
C LEU A 264 18.04 44.99 -12.14
N GLU A 265 16.79 44.59 -11.87
CA GLU A 265 16.51 43.39 -11.06
C GLU A 265 17.05 42.11 -11.71
N SER A 266 17.03 42.01 -13.04
CA SER A 266 17.64 40.89 -13.76
C SER A 266 19.18 40.92 -13.69
N LEU A 267 19.80 42.09 -13.71
CA LEU A 267 21.25 42.26 -13.54
C LEU A 267 21.69 41.96 -12.11
N ASP A 268 20.90 42.36 -11.12
CA ASP A 268 21.17 42.10 -9.70
C ASP A 268 21.06 40.59 -9.41
N ALA A 269 19.99 39.95 -9.89
CA ALA A 269 19.82 38.49 -9.81
C ALA A 269 20.93 37.74 -10.57
N VAL A 270 21.42 38.29 -11.68
CA VAL A 270 22.57 37.73 -12.43
C VAL A 270 23.87 37.87 -11.64
N SER A 271 24.09 39.01 -10.98
CA SER A 271 25.26 39.23 -10.13
C SER A 271 25.24 38.33 -8.90
N ASP A 272 24.06 38.09 -8.32
CA ASP A 272 23.87 37.18 -7.19
C ASP A 272 24.12 35.73 -7.58
N VAL A 273 23.69 35.29 -8.76
CA VAL A 273 23.98 33.94 -9.29
C VAL A 273 25.48 33.74 -9.50
N ARG A 274 26.19 34.76 -10.01
CA ARG A 274 27.65 34.71 -10.19
C ARG A 274 28.39 34.68 -8.85
N ARG A 275 27.98 35.50 -7.87
CA ARG A 275 28.52 35.48 -6.51
C ARG A 275 28.29 34.13 -5.83
N LEU A 276 27.10 33.56 -5.98
CA LEU A 276 26.78 32.22 -5.50
C LEU A 276 27.67 31.16 -6.14
N GLN A 277 27.94 31.23 -7.45
CA GLN A 277 28.82 30.27 -8.09
C GLN A 277 30.26 30.39 -7.58
N ILE A 278 30.79 31.61 -7.50
CA ILE A 278 32.15 31.86 -7.02
C ILE A 278 32.29 31.33 -5.59
N TYR A 279 31.33 31.64 -4.72
CA TYR A 279 31.29 31.13 -3.36
C TYR A 279 31.23 29.60 -3.31
N VAL A 280 30.39 28.97 -4.14
CA VAL A 280 30.28 27.50 -4.21
C VAL A 280 31.58 26.87 -4.73
N ASP A 281 32.19 27.41 -5.78
CA ASP A 281 33.41 26.87 -6.36
C ASP A 281 34.62 27.10 -5.43
N GLU A 282 34.69 28.22 -4.71
CA GLU A 282 35.70 28.50 -3.68
C GLU A 282 35.52 27.59 -2.45
N LEU A 283 34.27 27.34 -2.04
CA LEU A 283 33.95 26.40 -0.97
C LEU A 283 34.35 24.96 -1.36
N LEU A 284 34.10 24.56 -2.60
CA LEU A 284 34.48 23.23 -3.11
C LEU A 284 35.99 23.06 -3.31
N GLN A 285 36.73 24.14 -3.58
CA GLN A 285 38.19 24.12 -3.67
C GLN A 285 38.85 24.07 -2.29
N SER A 286 38.29 24.78 -1.30
CA SER A 286 38.82 24.86 0.06
C SER A 286 38.46 23.63 0.90
N ASP A 287 37.26 23.07 0.73
CA ASP A 287 36.85 21.82 1.37
C ASP A 287 36.17 20.85 0.38
N PRO A 288 36.85 19.78 -0.04
CA PRO A 288 36.25 18.77 -0.91
C PRO A 288 35.08 18.01 -0.24
N ARG A 289 34.93 18.07 1.09
CA ARG A 289 33.79 17.50 1.84
C ARG A 289 32.56 18.40 1.84
N ALA A 290 32.72 19.70 1.57
CA ALA A 290 31.61 20.65 1.49
C ALA A 290 30.61 20.28 0.39
N ARG A 291 31.03 19.54 -0.65
CA ARG A 291 30.11 18.98 -1.64
C ARG A 291 29.10 18.03 -1.02
N ASP A 292 29.58 17.14 -0.17
CA ASP A 292 28.76 16.11 0.48
C ASP A 292 27.90 16.73 1.59
N GLU A 293 28.37 17.80 2.25
CA GLU A 293 27.57 18.58 3.21
C GLU A 293 26.48 19.44 2.52
N LEU A 294 26.83 20.16 1.45
CA LEU A 294 25.89 20.98 0.68
C LEU A 294 24.82 20.15 -0.04
N THR A 295 25.15 18.93 -0.46
CA THR A 295 24.18 18.01 -1.06
C THR A 295 23.37 17.23 -0.03
N ALA A 296 23.56 17.53 1.27
CA ALA A 296 22.96 16.80 2.40
C ALA A 296 23.30 15.30 2.42
N LYS A 297 24.28 14.85 1.63
CA LYS A 297 24.79 13.49 1.62
C LYS A 297 25.51 13.13 2.93
N ALA A 298 26.10 14.12 3.60
CA ALA A 298 26.64 13.97 4.95
C ALA A 298 25.54 13.88 6.04
N ALA A 299 24.33 14.40 5.77
CA ALA A 299 23.18 14.25 6.65
C ALA A 299 22.41 12.94 6.40
N ALA A 300 22.66 12.27 5.27
CA ALA A 300 22.21 10.92 5.03
C ALA A 300 23.03 9.97 5.92
N PRO A 301 22.38 9.15 6.78
CA PRO A 301 23.09 8.16 7.56
C PRO A 301 23.83 7.21 6.61
N SER A 302 25.08 6.86 6.93
CA SER A 302 25.88 6.02 6.04
C SER A 302 25.18 4.67 5.82
N SER A 303 25.12 4.20 4.57
CA SER A 303 24.41 2.97 4.21
C SER A 303 24.87 1.77 5.04
N ALA A 304 26.17 1.68 5.33
CA ALA A 304 26.74 0.66 6.21
C ALA A 304 26.27 0.77 7.66
N TYR A 305 26.13 1.97 8.22
CA TYR A 305 25.59 2.17 9.57
C TYR A 305 24.09 1.86 9.61
N VAL A 306 23.32 2.26 8.59
CA VAL A 306 21.89 1.94 8.49
C VAL A 306 21.68 0.43 8.39
N ILE A 307 22.42 -0.26 7.53
CA ILE A 307 22.35 -1.72 7.38
C ILE A 307 22.83 -2.42 8.65
N GLY A 308 23.93 -1.97 9.26
CA GLY A 308 24.48 -2.57 10.48
C GLY A 308 23.54 -2.40 11.68
N SER A 309 22.95 -1.22 11.86
CA SER A 309 22.00 -0.94 12.94
C SER A 309 20.65 -1.66 12.74
N THR A 310 20.17 -1.77 11.50
CA THR A 310 18.96 -2.55 11.20
C THR A 310 19.18 -4.04 11.38
N LEU A 311 20.33 -4.58 10.96
CA LEU A 311 20.65 -6.00 11.13
C LEU A 311 20.83 -6.37 12.61
N THR A 312 21.60 -5.58 13.37
CA THR A 312 21.79 -5.81 14.82
C THR A 312 20.47 -5.64 15.58
N GLY A 313 19.69 -4.61 15.28
CA GLY A 313 18.36 -4.41 15.86
C GLY A 313 17.38 -5.53 15.52
N SER A 314 17.41 -6.05 14.29
CA SER A 314 16.62 -7.21 13.87
C SER A 314 17.04 -8.46 14.63
N ALA A 315 18.34 -8.75 14.71
CA ALA A 315 18.87 -9.92 15.41
C ALA A 315 18.46 -9.94 16.89
N ILE A 316 18.55 -8.79 17.57
CA ILE A 316 18.10 -8.67 18.98
C ILE A 316 16.60 -8.95 19.09
N ARG A 317 15.78 -8.39 18.19
CA ARG A 317 14.32 -8.65 18.19
C ARG A 317 13.99 -10.10 17.91
N PHE A 318 14.65 -10.74 16.94
CA PHE A 318 14.51 -12.16 16.66
C PHE A 318 14.87 -13.03 17.87
N LEU A 319 16.02 -12.79 18.50
CA LEU A 319 16.43 -13.52 19.69
C LEU A 319 15.44 -13.31 20.84
N THR A 320 14.92 -12.09 20.99
CA THR A 320 13.90 -11.77 22.00
C THR A 320 12.62 -12.54 21.74
N VAL A 321 12.13 -12.59 20.50
CA VAL A 321 10.92 -13.34 20.13
C VAL A 321 11.11 -14.83 20.37
N VAL A 322 12.26 -15.39 19.99
CA VAL A 322 12.60 -16.80 20.25
C VAL A 322 12.61 -17.10 21.76
N ALA A 323 13.30 -16.28 22.55
CA ALA A 323 13.42 -16.48 23.99
C ALA A 323 12.08 -16.34 24.70
N VAL A 324 11.31 -15.29 24.38
CA VAL A 324 9.98 -15.06 24.96
C VAL A 324 9.01 -16.16 24.56
N SER A 325 9.02 -16.60 23.29
CA SER A 325 8.18 -17.71 22.83
C SER A 325 8.46 -19.00 23.62
N PHE A 326 9.75 -19.35 23.77
CA PHE A 326 10.15 -20.54 24.55
C PHE A 326 9.73 -20.45 26.02
N ILE A 327 9.95 -19.30 26.66
CA ILE A 327 9.59 -19.06 28.07
C ILE A 327 8.07 -19.19 28.28
N LEU A 328 7.26 -18.65 27.38
CA LEU A 328 5.80 -18.64 27.53
C LEU A 328 5.15 -19.97 27.17
N MET A 329 5.72 -20.71 26.22
CA MET A 329 5.16 -21.98 25.77
C MET A 329 5.66 -23.18 26.58
N SER A 330 6.77 -23.05 27.33
CA SER A 330 7.29 -24.13 28.18
C SER A 330 6.53 -24.19 29.53
N PRO A 331 5.77 -25.27 29.81
CA PRO A 331 5.03 -25.41 31.08
C PRO A 331 5.95 -25.42 32.30
N TYR A 332 7.16 -25.97 32.14
CA TYR A 332 8.17 -26.05 33.19
C TYR A 332 8.70 -24.66 33.59
N VAL A 333 8.92 -23.77 32.62
CA VAL A 333 9.40 -22.42 32.90
C VAL A 333 8.33 -21.63 33.65
N VAL A 334 7.05 -21.82 33.30
CA VAL A 334 5.92 -21.20 34.01
C VAL A 334 5.83 -21.68 35.45
N ASP A 335 5.94 -23.00 35.69
CA ASP A 335 5.94 -23.57 37.03
C ASP A 335 7.10 -23.02 37.88
N MET A 336 8.31 -22.96 37.30
CA MET A 336 9.49 -22.41 37.98
C MET A 336 9.35 -20.91 38.34
N LEU A 337 8.74 -20.11 37.44
CA LEU A 337 8.67 -18.65 37.59
C LEU A 337 7.54 -18.23 38.55
N LEU A 338 6.43 -18.96 38.57
CA LEU A 338 5.26 -18.68 39.41
C LEU A 338 5.21 -19.54 40.69
N ASN A 339 6.07 -20.56 40.80
CA ASN A 339 6.14 -21.51 41.91
C ASN A 339 4.77 -22.11 42.23
N LEU A 340 4.18 -22.79 41.24
CA LEU A 340 2.79 -23.20 41.31
C LEU A 340 2.59 -24.34 42.33
N PRO A 341 1.44 -24.40 43.02
CA PRO A 341 1.10 -25.54 43.86
C PRO A 341 1.06 -26.84 43.07
N ILE A 342 1.47 -27.95 43.70
CA ILE A 342 1.59 -29.29 43.10
C ILE A 342 0.31 -29.75 42.37
N GLY A 343 -0.87 -29.33 42.84
CA GLY A 343 -2.16 -29.65 42.21
C GLY A 343 -2.42 -28.92 40.89
N ILE A 344 -1.84 -27.73 40.70
CA ILE A 344 -1.93 -26.96 39.46
C ILE A 344 -0.80 -27.36 38.52
N ALA A 345 0.42 -27.51 39.04
CA ALA A 345 1.60 -27.89 38.25
C ALA A 345 1.42 -29.24 37.53
N ASN A 346 0.74 -30.21 38.16
CA ASN A 346 0.44 -31.52 37.56
C ASN A 346 -0.95 -31.59 36.90
N SER A 347 -1.64 -30.46 36.73
CA SER A 347 -2.94 -30.44 36.08
C SER A 347 -2.80 -30.70 34.57
N VAL A 348 -3.78 -31.38 33.99
CA VAL A 348 -3.91 -31.54 32.53
C VAL A 348 -4.06 -30.18 31.84
N GLU A 349 -4.59 -29.18 32.56
CA GLU A 349 -4.75 -27.80 32.07
C GLU A 349 -3.41 -27.10 31.82
N MET A 350 -2.30 -27.53 32.44
CA MET A 350 -0.96 -26.96 32.19
C MET A 350 -0.37 -27.37 30.83
N ILE A 351 -0.89 -28.45 30.24
CA ILE A 351 -0.44 -28.99 28.94
C ILE A 351 -1.34 -28.46 27.81
N GLN A 352 -2.52 -27.94 28.17
CA GLN A 352 -3.51 -27.43 27.25
C GLN A 352 -3.09 -26.08 26.64
N PRO A 353 -3.29 -25.86 25.32
CA PRO A 353 -2.90 -24.61 24.64
C PRO A 353 -3.62 -23.38 25.20
N GLU A 354 -4.75 -23.54 25.88
CA GLU A 354 -5.52 -22.49 26.54
C GLU A 354 -4.69 -21.75 27.61
N ILE A 355 -3.82 -22.45 28.34
CA ILE A 355 -2.95 -21.83 29.35
C ILE A 355 -1.97 -20.86 28.69
N VAL A 356 -1.45 -21.23 27.50
CA VAL A 356 -0.53 -20.40 26.72
C VAL A 356 -1.22 -19.11 26.28
N VAL A 357 -2.48 -19.20 25.83
CA VAL A 357 -3.28 -18.02 25.46
C VAL A 357 -3.49 -17.10 26.66
N LEU A 358 -3.79 -17.67 27.83
CA LEU A 358 -3.99 -16.90 29.06
C LEU A 358 -2.73 -16.13 29.48
N PHE A 359 -1.54 -16.70 29.29
CA PHE A 359 -0.26 -16.01 29.52
C PHE A 359 0.11 -15.00 28.43
N LEU A 360 -0.36 -15.20 27.21
CA LEU A 360 -0.12 -14.27 26.08
C LEU A 360 -0.90 -12.97 26.24
N VAL A 361 -2.10 -12.99 26.85
CA VAL A 361 -2.95 -11.80 27.02
C VAL A 361 -2.24 -10.67 27.79
N PRO A 362 -1.64 -10.90 28.98
CA PRO A 362 -0.85 -9.89 29.68
C PRO A 362 0.33 -9.35 28.87
N VAL A 363 1.03 -10.23 28.14
CA VAL A 363 2.18 -9.86 27.31
C VAL A 363 1.75 -8.97 26.15
N VAL A 364 0.64 -9.30 25.49
CA VAL A 364 0.04 -8.45 24.46
C VAL A 364 -0.38 -7.11 25.05
N GLY A 365 -0.93 -7.10 26.27
CA GLY A 365 -1.27 -5.89 27.02
C GLY A 365 -0.08 -5.00 27.39
N LEU A 366 1.14 -5.55 27.48
CA LEU A 366 2.35 -4.76 27.72
C LEU A 366 2.70 -3.86 26.53
N PHE A 367 2.36 -4.21 25.28
CA PHE A 367 2.63 -3.36 24.11
C PHE A 367 1.88 -2.01 24.13
N PRO A 368 0.54 -1.95 24.27
CA PRO A 368 -0.15 -0.68 24.39
C PRO A 368 0.23 0.05 25.68
N PHE A 369 0.55 -0.67 26.76
CA PHE A 369 1.03 -0.06 28.00
C PHE A 369 2.39 0.62 27.80
N THR A 370 3.38 -0.06 27.24
CA THR A 370 4.69 0.52 26.91
C THR A 370 4.57 1.64 25.90
N ALA A 371 3.72 1.51 24.88
CA ALA A 371 3.42 2.61 23.95
C ALA A 371 2.81 3.82 24.67
N ALA A 372 1.90 3.61 25.63
CA ALA A 372 1.32 4.67 26.44
C ALA A 372 2.37 5.34 27.35
N VAL A 373 3.26 4.55 27.97
CA VAL A 373 4.38 5.05 28.78
C VAL A 373 5.36 5.85 27.92
N ILE A 374 5.74 5.35 26.74
CA ILE A 374 6.59 6.06 25.78
C ILE A 374 5.91 7.35 25.34
N SER A 375 4.62 7.33 24.99
CA SER A 375 3.86 8.53 24.61
C SER A 375 3.76 9.54 25.76
N TRP A 376 3.62 9.07 26.99
CA TRP A 376 3.58 9.91 28.17
C TRP A 376 4.94 10.55 28.45
N MET A 377 6.04 9.81 28.31
CA MET A 377 7.40 10.34 28.44
C MET A 377 7.80 11.24 27.26
N SER A 378 7.41 10.91 26.03
CA SER A 378 7.74 11.69 24.82
C SER A 378 6.91 12.95 24.68
N LYS A 379 5.86 13.13 25.48
CA LYS A 379 5.12 14.40 25.58
C LYS A 379 5.94 15.56 26.19
N ARG A 380 7.21 15.35 26.55
CA ARG A 380 8.06 16.38 27.18
C ARG A 380 8.86 17.30 26.25
N GLU A 381 8.72 17.22 24.93
CA GLU A 381 9.39 18.16 24.02
C GLU A 381 8.49 18.71 22.89
N VAL A 382 7.18 18.83 23.12
CA VAL A 382 6.43 19.79 22.31
C VAL A 382 6.80 21.16 22.85
N VAL A 383 7.83 21.74 22.24
CA VAL A 383 8.21 23.16 22.23
C VAL A 383 7.14 23.95 22.96
N GLU A 384 7.42 24.37 24.19
CA GLU A 384 6.66 25.44 24.81
C GLU A 384 6.59 26.51 23.73
N LYS A 385 5.42 26.64 23.08
CA LYS A 385 5.15 27.82 22.27
C LYS A 385 5.39 28.93 23.25
N GLU A 386 6.52 29.64 23.12
CA GLU A 386 6.82 30.84 23.87
C GLU A 386 5.49 31.55 24.00
N LYS A 387 5.01 31.69 25.24
CA LYS A 387 3.78 32.42 25.49
C LYS A 387 4.11 33.85 25.10
N LEU A 388 3.98 34.16 23.80
CA LEU A 388 4.15 35.50 23.23
C LEU A 388 3.41 36.41 24.19
N THR A 389 4.17 37.31 24.81
CA THR A 389 3.65 38.29 25.76
C THR A 389 2.50 39.04 25.07
N LYS A 390 1.52 39.51 25.86
CA LYS A 390 0.31 40.16 25.32
C LYS A 390 0.66 41.26 24.30
N GLU A 391 1.78 41.94 24.50
CA GLU A 391 2.34 42.97 23.62
C GLU A 391 2.77 42.44 22.23
N GLU A 392 3.38 41.27 22.14
CA GLU A 392 3.82 40.69 20.86
C GLU A 392 2.63 40.17 20.03
N LYS A 393 1.60 39.66 20.69
CA LYS A 393 0.34 39.28 20.02
C LYS A 393 -0.40 40.51 19.48
N GLU A 394 -0.44 41.60 20.24
CA GLU A 394 -1.02 42.86 19.79
C GLU A 394 -0.21 43.49 18.65
N ALA A 395 1.12 43.40 18.69
CA ALA A 395 1.99 43.84 17.59
C ALA A 395 1.80 43.00 16.32
N ALA A 396 1.64 41.68 16.45
CA ALA A 396 1.35 40.78 15.33
C ALA A 396 -0.04 41.04 14.72
N GLU A 397 -1.05 41.31 15.55
CA GLU A 397 -2.37 41.73 15.08
C GLU A 397 -2.35 43.07 14.35
N LYS A 398 -1.63 44.07 14.89
CA LYS A 398 -1.46 45.38 14.24
C LYS A 398 -0.77 45.22 12.88
N ARG A 399 0.31 44.43 12.79
CA ARG A 399 0.97 44.11 11.51
C ARG A 399 0.04 43.43 10.51
N LYS A 400 -0.82 42.51 10.96
CA LYS A 400 -1.83 41.87 10.09
C LYS A 400 -2.89 42.86 9.61
N LYS A 401 -3.36 43.77 10.48
CA LYS A 401 -4.32 44.82 10.14
C LYS A 401 -3.72 45.80 9.12
N ASP A 402 -2.47 46.23 9.30
CA ASP A 402 -1.76 47.10 8.36
C ASP A 402 -1.54 46.44 6.99
N LEU A 403 -1.17 45.15 6.97
CA LEU A 403 -1.04 44.40 5.72
C LEU A 403 -2.38 44.25 4.99
N ALA A 404 -3.49 44.08 5.73
CA ALA A 404 -4.83 44.03 5.14
C ALA A 404 -5.26 45.38 4.55
N ILE A 405 -4.92 46.50 5.21
CA ILE A 405 -5.18 47.85 4.71
C ILE A 405 -4.38 48.11 3.43
N LYS A 406 -3.07 47.82 3.43
CA LYS A 406 -2.22 47.95 2.24
C LYS A 406 -2.70 47.11 1.05
N ARG A 407 -3.21 45.89 1.30
CA ARG A 407 -3.82 45.05 0.26
C ARG A 407 -5.09 45.69 -0.32
N LYS A 408 -5.97 46.25 0.51
CA LYS A 408 -7.19 46.94 0.05
C LYS A 408 -6.87 48.20 -0.76
N GLU A 409 -5.85 48.96 -0.37
CA GLU A 409 -5.37 50.12 -1.13
C GLU A 409 -4.79 49.73 -2.49
N ALA A 410 -3.95 48.69 -2.52
CA ALA A 410 -3.40 48.16 -3.77
C ALA A 410 -4.50 47.66 -4.73
N GLU A 411 -5.57 47.05 -4.19
CA GLU A 411 -6.70 46.58 -4.98
C GLU A 411 -7.56 47.74 -5.53
N LYS A 412 -7.77 48.80 -4.73
CA LYS A 412 -8.42 50.05 -5.18
C LYS A 412 -7.59 50.74 -6.27
N ALA A 413 -6.28 50.81 -6.12
CA ALA A 413 -5.37 51.36 -7.12
C ALA A 413 -5.40 50.55 -8.44
N ARG A 414 -5.46 49.22 -8.36
CA ARG A 414 -5.66 48.36 -9.54
C ARG A 414 -7.00 48.63 -10.24
N LYS A 415 -8.09 48.77 -9.49
CA LYS A 415 -9.43 49.09 -10.03
C LYS A 415 -9.51 50.50 -10.65
N ALA A 416 -8.78 51.47 -10.10
CA ALA A 416 -8.67 52.81 -10.69
C ALA A 416 -7.89 52.78 -12.02
N ARG A 417 -6.78 52.04 -12.08
CA ARG A 417 -5.99 51.86 -13.31
C ARG A 417 -6.77 51.15 -14.42
N THR A 418 -7.58 50.15 -14.09
CA THR A 418 -8.43 49.47 -15.10
C THR A 418 -9.58 50.35 -15.58
N LYS A 419 -10.19 51.18 -14.72
CA LYS A 419 -11.18 52.18 -15.14
C LYS A 419 -10.56 53.27 -16.03
N ALA A 420 -9.37 53.76 -15.73
CA ALA A 420 -8.65 54.71 -16.57
C ALA A 420 -8.31 54.12 -17.95
N ARG A 421 -7.92 52.83 -18.00
CA ARG A 421 -7.64 52.11 -19.26
C ARG A 421 -8.89 51.84 -20.09
N LYS A 422 -10.07 51.70 -19.47
CA LYS A 422 -11.36 51.63 -20.16
C LYS A 422 -11.84 52.99 -20.67
N LYS A 423 -11.59 54.07 -19.93
CA LYS A 423 -11.93 55.45 -20.36
C LYS A 423 -11.11 55.89 -21.58
N ARG A 424 -9.83 55.51 -21.64
CA ARG A 424 -8.95 55.72 -22.82
C ARG A 424 -9.28 54.89 -24.06
N LYS A 425 -10.18 53.90 -23.97
CA LYS A 425 -10.62 53.11 -25.13
C LYS A 425 -11.87 53.68 -25.82
N GLY A 426 -12.48 54.73 -25.25
CA GLY A 426 -13.69 55.37 -25.77
C GLY A 426 -13.46 56.67 -26.54
N ASP A 427 -12.36 57.38 -26.28
CA ASP A 427 -12.02 58.64 -26.93
C ASP A 427 -10.62 58.52 -27.55
N GLU A 428 -10.58 58.42 -28.88
CA GLU A 428 -9.50 58.74 -29.84
C GLU A 428 -9.53 57.73 -30.99
N ALA A 429 -10.51 57.93 -31.88
CA ALA A 429 -10.38 57.60 -33.29
C ALA A 429 -9.39 58.60 -33.92
N GLY A 430 -8.10 58.30 -33.80
CA GLY A 430 -7.02 58.97 -34.52
C GLY A 430 -6.04 57.89 -34.94
N VAL A 431 -6.01 57.60 -36.23
CA VAL A 431 -5.03 56.68 -36.81
C VAL A 431 -3.65 57.29 -36.58
N ASP A 432 -2.85 56.66 -35.72
CA ASP A 432 -1.49 57.09 -35.41
C ASP A 432 -0.60 56.83 -36.65
N GLU A 433 0.06 57.87 -37.15
CA GLU A 433 0.90 57.83 -38.36
C GLU A 433 2.02 56.78 -38.26
N TRP A 434 2.33 56.35 -37.03
CA TRP A 434 3.33 55.33 -36.70
C TRP A 434 2.89 53.90 -37.03
N ASP A 435 1.58 53.59 -37.00
CA ASP A 435 1.07 52.27 -37.41
C ASP A 435 1.16 52.09 -38.93
N LYS A 436 1.02 53.18 -39.70
CA LYS A 436 1.22 53.19 -41.15
C LYS A 436 2.70 53.00 -41.53
N ALA A 437 3.62 53.59 -40.77
CA ALA A 437 5.06 53.42 -40.97
C ALA A 437 5.54 52.00 -40.66
N LEU A 438 4.89 51.30 -39.72
CA LEU A 438 5.18 49.89 -39.40
C LEU A 438 4.68 48.94 -40.49
N GLU A 439 3.53 49.19 -41.11
CA GLU A 439 3.02 48.35 -42.21
C GLU A 439 3.87 48.46 -43.50
N GLU A 440 4.46 49.62 -43.78
CA GLU A 440 5.40 49.78 -44.90
C GLU A 440 6.77 49.11 -44.66
N ALA A 441 7.22 49.03 -43.40
CA ALA A 441 8.49 48.41 -43.06
C ALA A 441 8.47 46.87 -43.05
N PHE A 442 7.30 46.24 -42.86
CA PHE A 442 7.15 44.78 -42.80
C PHE A 442 6.64 44.13 -44.11
N LYS A 443 6.54 44.90 -45.21
CA LYS A 443 6.32 44.37 -46.57
C LYS A 443 7.61 44.38 -47.40
N LYS A 444 8.53 43.46 -47.07
CA LYS A 444 9.36 42.72 -48.04
C LYS A 444 10.08 41.55 -47.38
#